data_AF-A0A8C4WZ11-F1
#
_entry.id   AF-A0A8C4WZ11-F1
#
_cell.length_a   1.000
_cell.length_b   1.000
_cell.length_c   1.000
_cell.angle_alpha   90.00
_cell.angle_beta   90.00
_cell.angle_gamma   90.00
#
_symmetry.space_group_name_H-M   'P 1'
#
loop_
_entity.id
_entity.type
_entity.pdbx_description
1 polymer ?
#
loop_
_entity_poly.entity_id
_entity_poly.type
_entity_poly.pdbx_seq_one_letter_code
_entity_poly.pdbx_strand_id
1 'polypeptide(L)'
;MVLVEVVVGAAGYGLSHVLWNRHETRISEEELKQLSKALVEEFTSPQHWQLDVDREMGHLKCDDHAWNGRRLNAIAAKPAKHLGSVGHFSQVLHTVAWRLRVQIEGLAALAGVLGPQFQPLLQPCLFPLIEKAGESSLAISHTARLALRAIARALGLPSPRHLVSDNVDYLLDAVSTGLRFGGTGVQGQAALRVLRATLQRSNRKSLPILRHAALDLLSALDVHHSTRAALYCSALHALAQALGNHTHLLHIILY
;
A
#
# COMPACT_ATOMS: atom_id res chain seq x y z
N MET A 1 -2.63 17.43 -8.60
CA MET A 1 -3.86 17.81 -7.89
C MET A 1 -4.85 18.48 -8.82
N VAL A 2 -4.50 19.61 -9.46
CA VAL A 2 -5.34 20.29 -10.45
C VAL A 2 -5.86 19.33 -11.53
N LEU A 3 -5.03 18.43 -12.06
CA LEU A 3 -5.48 17.49 -13.10
C LEU A 3 -6.54 16.48 -12.60
N VAL A 4 -6.44 16.01 -11.35
CA VAL A 4 -7.45 15.10 -10.76
C VAL A 4 -8.74 15.85 -10.50
N GLU A 5 -8.66 17.08 -9.98
CA GLU A 5 -9.85 17.92 -9.77
C GLU A 5 -10.51 18.34 -11.08
N VAL A 6 -9.72 18.60 -12.13
CA VAL A 6 -10.21 18.85 -13.49
C VAL A 6 -10.88 17.60 -14.06
N VAL A 7 -10.29 16.42 -13.88
CA VAL A 7 -10.87 15.14 -14.32
C VAL A 7 -12.17 14.82 -13.56
N VAL A 8 -12.19 15.02 -12.23
CA VAL A 8 -13.36 14.83 -11.37
C VAL A 8 -14.47 15.83 -11.70
N GLY A 9 -14.11 17.10 -11.92
CA GLY A 9 -15.03 18.16 -12.32
C GLY A 9 -15.59 17.95 -13.73
N ALA A 10 -14.76 17.56 -14.70
CA ALA A 10 -15.18 17.27 -16.06
C ALA A 10 -16.10 16.03 -16.14
N ALA A 11 -15.93 15.08 -15.23
CA ALA A 11 -16.80 13.92 -15.09
C ALA A 11 -18.09 14.19 -14.29
N GLY A 12 -18.27 15.41 -13.76
CA GLY A 12 -19.47 15.79 -13.00
C GLY A 12 -19.58 15.16 -11.61
N TYR A 13 -18.51 14.57 -11.08
CA TYR A 13 -18.52 13.86 -9.81
C TYR A 13 -18.52 14.86 -8.63
N GLY A 14 -19.57 14.83 -7.80
CA GLY A 14 -19.72 15.71 -6.62
C GLY A 14 -20.63 16.94 -6.81
N LEU A 15 -21.18 17.17 -8.01
CA LEU A 15 -22.16 18.24 -8.25
C LEU A 15 -23.57 17.75 -7.93
N SER A 16 -23.95 17.85 -6.66
CA SER A 16 -25.36 17.79 -6.27
C SER A 16 -26.05 19.09 -6.72
N HIS A 17 -26.72 19.02 -7.86
CA HIS A 17 -27.90 19.83 -8.18
C HIS A 17 -27.78 21.34 -8.47
N VAL A 18 -26.61 21.89 -8.85
CA VAL A 18 -26.50 23.34 -9.13
C VAL A 18 -25.58 23.62 -10.34
N LEU A 19 -26.17 24.18 -11.40
CA LEU A 19 -25.55 24.82 -12.60
C LEU A 19 -25.08 23.94 -13.77
N TRP A 20 -26.02 23.30 -14.47
CA TRP A 20 -25.82 22.83 -15.87
C TRP A 20 -26.02 23.94 -16.92
N ASN A 21 -25.61 25.18 -16.62
CA ASN A 21 -25.70 26.28 -17.58
C ASN A 21 -24.36 27.01 -17.72
N ARG A 22 -23.38 26.32 -18.29
CA ARG A 22 -22.38 26.96 -19.15
C ARG A 22 -21.78 25.94 -20.10
N HIS A 23 -21.78 26.26 -21.38
CA HIS A 23 -21.09 25.54 -22.43
C HIS A 23 -19.61 25.41 -22.08
N GLU A 24 -19.15 24.25 -21.63
CA GLU A 24 -17.72 23.97 -21.44
C GLU A 24 -17.45 22.49 -21.74
N THR A 25 -16.51 22.29 -22.66
CA THR A 25 -15.99 21.06 -23.27
C THR A 25 -16.26 19.77 -22.48
N ARG A 26 -17.22 18.96 -22.95
CA ARG A 26 -17.32 17.55 -22.52
C ARG A 26 -16.06 16.83 -23.01
N ILE A 27 -15.13 16.55 -22.10
CA ILE A 27 -14.03 15.61 -22.36
C ILE A 27 -14.68 14.31 -22.86
N SER A 28 -14.19 13.78 -23.99
CA SER A 28 -14.72 12.52 -24.49
C SER A 28 -14.40 11.38 -23.52
N GLU A 29 -15.22 10.33 -23.51
CA GLU A 29 -15.00 9.17 -22.65
C GLU A 29 -13.61 8.54 -22.86
N GLU A 30 -13.09 8.63 -24.08
CA GLU A 30 -11.81 8.01 -24.44
C GLU A 30 -10.61 8.85 -24.03
N GLU A 31 -10.73 10.18 -24.13
CA GLU A 31 -9.75 11.11 -23.55
C GLU A 31 -9.71 10.97 -22.02
N LEU A 32 -10.86 10.80 -21.38
CA LEU A 32 -10.95 10.57 -19.94
C LEU A 32 -10.24 9.27 -19.52
N LYS A 33 -10.44 8.18 -20.27
CA LYS A 33 -9.73 6.91 -20.05
C LYS A 33 -8.22 7.05 -20.25
N GLN A 34 -7.78 7.74 -21.30
CA GLN A 34 -6.35 7.96 -21.57
C GLN A 34 -5.69 8.79 -20.47
N LEU A 35 -6.31 9.88 -20.05
CA LEU A 35 -5.82 10.71 -18.94
C LEU A 35 -5.78 9.93 -17.63
N SER A 36 -6.82 9.14 -17.35
CA SER A 36 -6.88 8.30 -16.16
C SER A 36 -5.78 7.24 -16.16
N LYS A 37 -5.49 6.63 -17.31
CA LYS A 37 -4.39 5.68 -17.48
C LYS A 37 -3.04 6.35 -17.19
N ALA A 38 -2.77 7.51 -17.80
CA ALA A 38 -1.53 8.24 -17.59
C ALA A 38 -1.34 8.64 -16.10
N LEU A 39 -2.41 9.09 -15.45
CA LEU A 39 -2.38 9.43 -14.02
C LEU A 39 -2.15 8.22 -13.13
N VAL A 40 -2.80 7.08 -13.44
CA VAL A 40 -2.56 5.82 -12.71
C VAL A 40 -1.09 5.43 -12.82
N GLU A 41 -0.52 5.42 -14.03
CA GLU A 41 0.89 5.10 -14.27
C GLU A 41 1.82 6.05 -13.50
N GLU A 42 1.52 7.34 -13.47
CA GLU A 42 2.29 8.34 -12.71
C GLU A 42 2.19 8.09 -11.19
N PHE A 43 0.99 7.83 -10.67
CA PHE A 43 0.73 7.65 -9.25
C PHE A 43 1.30 6.33 -8.72
N THR A 44 1.35 5.29 -9.55
CA THR A 44 1.91 3.98 -9.17
C THR A 44 3.39 3.81 -9.57
N SER A 45 4.03 4.85 -10.13
CA SER A 45 5.43 4.77 -10.54
C SER A 45 6.35 4.44 -9.36
N PRO A 46 7.28 3.46 -9.50
CA PRO A 46 8.22 3.07 -8.45
C PRO A 46 9.02 4.23 -7.86
N GLN A 47 9.35 5.23 -8.68
CA GLN A 47 10.10 6.42 -8.29
C GLN A 47 9.36 7.30 -7.27
N HIS A 48 8.03 7.25 -7.27
CA HIS A 48 7.17 8.07 -6.42
C HIS A 48 6.51 7.28 -5.29
N TRP A 49 6.36 5.96 -5.47
CA TRP A 49 5.63 5.09 -4.57
C TRP A 49 6.49 4.40 -3.50
N GLN A 50 7.73 4.02 -3.85
CA GLN A 50 8.60 3.18 -3.02
C GLN A 50 9.57 4.00 -2.17
N LEU A 51 9.04 5.02 -1.51
CA LEU A 51 9.78 5.78 -0.51
C LEU A 51 9.73 5.00 0.82
N ASP A 52 10.90 4.55 1.28
CA ASP A 52 11.05 3.77 2.51
C ASP A 52 10.92 4.69 3.74
N VAL A 53 9.68 4.95 4.15
CA VAL A 53 9.36 5.75 5.34
C VAL A 53 9.95 5.10 6.60
N ASP A 54 10.08 3.77 6.63
CA ASP A 54 10.63 3.02 7.76
C ASP A 54 12.16 3.13 7.87
N ARG A 55 12.91 3.14 6.75
CA ARG A 55 14.37 3.36 6.75
C ARG A 55 14.74 4.76 7.19
N GLU A 56 13.99 5.76 6.76
CA GLU A 56 14.18 7.14 7.21
C GLU A 56 13.90 7.23 8.73
N MET A 57 12.82 6.63 9.24
CA MET A 57 12.53 6.60 10.69
C MET A 57 13.55 5.78 11.51
N GLY A 58 14.21 4.79 10.91
CA GLY A 58 15.22 3.96 11.56
C GLY A 58 16.50 4.72 11.97
N HIS A 59 16.81 5.84 11.31
CA HIS A 59 17.93 6.70 11.66
C HIS A 59 17.69 7.57 12.91
N LEU A 60 16.48 7.55 13.47
CA LEU A 60 16.12 8.23 14.72
C LEU A 60 16.24 7.33 15.96
N LYS A 61 16.73 6.09 15.82
CA LYS A 61 17.22 5.36 16.99
C LYS A 61 18.49 6.03 17.48
N CYS A 62 18.31 7.04 18.35
CA CYS A 62 19.37 7.54 19.22
C CYS A 62 20.07 6.32 19.85
N ASP A 63 21.39 6.31 19.84
CA ASP A 63 22.20 5.33 20.55
C ASP A 63 21.65 5.12 21.97
N ASP A 64 21.01 3.96 22.19
CA ASP A 64 20.37 3.59 23.46
C ASP A 64 21.40 3.36 24.61
N HIS A 65 22.68 3.67 24.39
CA HIS A 65 23.75 3.48 25.37
C HIS A 65 24.06 4.73 26.24
N ALA A 66 23.30 5.82 26.12
CA ALA A 66 23.51 7.02 26.94
C ALA A 66 22.38 7.32 27.95
N TRP A 67 21.47 6.37 28.23
CA TRP A 67 20.48 6.54 29.30
C TRP A 67 21.07 6.20 30.67
N ASN A 68 21.99 7.03 31.17
CA ASN A 68 22.38 7.03 32.57
C ASN A 68 22.21 8.43 33.18
N GLY A 69 21.04 8.62 33.82
CA GLY A 69 21.00 9.21 35.16
C GLY A 69 21.27 10.71 35.36
N ARG A 70 21.10 11.61 34.38
CA ARG A 70 21.16 13.08 34.64
C ARG A 70 20.14 13.88 33.83
N ARG A 71 18.85 13.80 34.18
CA ARG A 71 17.76 14.53 33.51
C ARG A 71 17.38 15.89 34.12
N LEU A 72 18.20 16.49 34.96
CA LEU A 72 17.89 17.83 35.52
C LEU A 72 18.85 18.97 35.10
N ASN A 73 19.91 18.70 34.33
CA ASN A 73 20.86 19.77 33.94
C ASN A 73 20.82 20.14 32.44
N ALA A 74 19.93 19.57 31.63
CA ALA A 74 19.91 19.80 30.19
C ALA A 74 19.20 21.10 29.75
N ILE A 75 18.59 21.85 30.66
CA ILE A 75 17.91 23.12 30.35
C ILE A 75 18.92 24.30 30.25
N ALA A 76 20.18 24.10 30.67
CA ALA A 76 21.21 25.14 30.67
C ALA A 76 22.29 24.99 29.58
N ALA A 77 22.16 24.04 28.65
CA ALA A 77 23.13 23.87 27.58
C ALA A 77 22.67 24.59 26.30
N LYS A 78 23.52 25.48 25.78
CA LYS A 78 23.38 26.24 24.52
C LYS A 78 22.75 25.39 23.40
N PRO A 79 21.92 25.98 22.50
CA PRO A 79 21.23 25.21 21.47
C PRO A 79 22.26 24.56 20.55
N ALA A 80 22.35 23.23 20.64
CA ALA A 80 23.18 22.44 19.77
C ALA A 80 22.67 22.58 18.33
N LYS A 81 23.60 22.75 17.38
CA LYS A 81 23.36 22.92 15.93
C LYS A 81 22.67 21.71 15.25
N HIS A 82 22.20 20.72 16.02
CA HIS A 82 21.54 19.51 15.53
C HIS A 82 20.01 19.62 15.45
N LEU A 83 19.38 20.64 16.05
CA LEU A 83 17.92 20.83 15.97
C LEU A 83 17.42 21.17 14.55
N GLY A 84 18.26 21.73 13.68
CA GLY A 84 17.90 22.04 12.29
C GLY A 84 17.72 20.79 11.42
N SER A 85 18.45 19.71 11.72
CA SER A 85 18.40 18.47 10.94
C SER A 85 17.13 17.65 11.24
N VAL A 86 16.70 17.62 12.51
CA VAL A 86 15.45 16.94 12.92
C VAL A 86 14.21 17.65 12.37
N GLY A 87 14.22 18.99 12.34
CA GLY A 87 13.13 19.79 11.77
C GLY A 87 12.98 19.59 10.26
N HIS A 88 14.09 19.63 9.51
CA HIS A 88 14.09 19.43 8.06
C HIS A 88 13.67 18.01 7.69
N PHE A 89 14.14 17.00 8.43
CA PHE A 89 13.78 15.60 8.23
C PHE A 89 12.29 15.33 8.51
N SER A 90 11.74 15.87 9.61
CA SER A 90 10.31 15.78 9.91
C SER A 90 9.45 16.44 8.83
N GLN A 91 9.93 17.54 8.23
CA GLN A 91 9.25 18.21 7.12
C GLN A 91 9.29 17.38 5.83
N VAL A 92 10.42 16.75 5.51
CA VAL A 92 10.54 15.86 4.34
C VAL A 92 9.62 14.64 4.49
N LEU A 93 9.60 14.00 5.66
CA LEU A 93 8.69 12.88 5.93
C LEU A 93 7.22 13.28 5.86
N HIS A 94 6.86 14.44 6.43
CA HIS A 94 5.51 14.97 6.28
C HIS A 94 5.18 15.23 4.81
N THR A 95 6.17 15.71 4.05
CA THR A 95 6.03 16.03 2.63
C THR A 95 5.74 14.78 1.79
N VAL A 96 6.53 13.74 2.01
CA VAL A 96 6.35 12.43 1.36
C VAL A 96 5.01 11.80 1.74
N ALA A 97 4.66 11.84 3.04
CA ALA A 97 3.43 11.25 3.53
C ALA A 97 2.16 11.97 3.03
N TRP A 98 2.18 13.30 2.83
CA TRP A 98 1.05 13.96 2.18
C TRP A 98 0.97 13.61 0.70
N ARG A 99 2.10 13.58 -0.01
CA ARG A 99 2.12 13.31 -1.46
C ARG A 99 1.54 11.92 -1.75
N LEU A 100 1.97 10.92 -1.00
CA LEU A 100 1.47 9.56 -1.13
C LEU A 100 -0.03 9.47 -0.83
N ARG A 101 -0.52 10.17 0.20
CA ARG A 101 -1.96 10.22 0.50
C ARG A 101 -2.76 10.84 -0.64
N VAL A 102 -2.29 11.95 -1.20
CA VAL A 102 -2.94 12.61 -2.35
C VAL A 102 -2.97 11.69 -3.57
N GLN A 103 -1.90 10.94 -3.83
CA GLN A 103 -1.88 9.95 -4.92
C GLN A 103 -2.91 8.83 -4.69
N ILE A 104 -2.97 8.27 -3.48
CA ILE A 104 -3.94 7.24 -3.09
C ILE A 104 -5.39 7.75 -3.24
N GLU A 105 -5.66 8.98 -2.78
CA GLU A 105 -6.97 9.63 -2.92
C GLU A 105 -7.30 9.89 -4.39
N GLY A 106 -6.31 10.28 -5.19
CA GLY A 106 -6.44 10.43 -6.64
C GLY A 106 -6.86 9.13 -7.32
N LEU A 107 -6.26 7.99 -6.96
CA LEU A 107 -6.68 6.67 -7.48
C LEU A 107 -8.14 6.34 -7.12
N ALA A 108 -8.56 6.66 -5.88
CA ALA A 108 -9.93 6.47 -5.45
C ALA A 108 -10.92 7.37 -6.21
N ALA A 109 -10.53 8.61 -6.48
CA ALA A 109 -11.32 9.58 -7.25
C ALA A 109 -11.46 9.14 -8.72
N LEU A 110 -10.36 8.70 -9.35
CA LEU A 110 -10.38 8.16 -10.72
C LEU A 110 -11.29 6.94 -10.83
N ALA A 111 -11.27 6.04 -9.84
CA ALA A 111 -12.20 4.92 -9.79
C ALA A 111 -13.65 5.39 -9.64
N GLY A 112 -13.92 6.38 -8.78
CA GLY A 112 -15.27 6.95 -8.63
C GLY A 112 -15.81 7.59 -9.92
N VAL A 113 -14.93 8.24 -10.69
CA VAL A 113 -15.25 8.85 -11.99
C VAL A 113 -15.52 7.81 -13.08
N LEU A 114 -14.64 6.80 -13.21
CA LEU A 114 -14.73 5.78 -14.25
C LEU A 114 -15.72 4.66 -13.93
N GLY A 115 -16.04 4.46 -12.64
CA GLY A 115 -16.90 3.38 -12.19
C GLY A 115 -16.41 2.02 -12.69
N PRO A 116 -17.26 1.21 -13.35
CA PRO A 116 -16.87 -0.08 -13.92
C PRO A 116 -15.72 -0.02 -14.94
N GLN A 117 -15.52 1.13 -15.60
CA GLN A 117 -14.46 1.31 -16.59
C GLN A 117 -13.07 1.41 -15.97
N PHE A 118 -12.97 1.48 -14.63
CA PHE A 118 -11.71 1.42 -13.90
C PHE A 118 -11.12 -0.01 -13.86
N GLN A 119 -11.91 -1.05 -14.14
CA GLN A 119 -11.47 -2.45 -14.09
C GLN A 119 -10.12 -2.72 -14.82
N PRO A 120 -9.87 -2.27 -16.06
CA PRO A 120 -8.57 -2.46 -16.72
C PRO A 120 -7.40 -1.72 -16.03
N LEU A 121 -7.67 -0.70 -15.24
CA LEU A 121 -6.68 0.06 -14.47
C LEU A 121 -6.48 -0.47 -13.04
N LEU A 122 -7.26 -1.49 -12.64
CA LEU A 122 -7.20 -2.03 -11.30
C LEU A 122 -5.86 -2.70 -11.00
N GLN A 123 -5.39 -3.57 -11.90
CA GLN A 123 -4.20 -4.38 -11.70
C GLN A 123 -2.94 -3.55 -11.34
N PRO A 124 -2.57 -2.48 -12.07
CA PRO A 124 -1.41 -1.66 -11.70
C PRO A 124 -1.59 -0.92 -10.36
N CYS A 125 -2.83 -0.69 -9.90
CA CYS A 125 -3.10 0.00 -8.63
C CYS A 125 -3.20 -0.94 -7.43
N LEU A 126 -3.63 -2.19 -7.63
CA LEU A 126 -4.10 -3.05 -6.56
C LEU A 126 -2.96 -3.49 -5.63
N PHE A 127 -1.85 -3.96 -6.19
CA PHE A 127 -0.68 -4.36 -5.40
C PHE A 127 -0.13 -3.17 -4.60
N PRO A 128 0.15 -1.99 -5.22
CA PRO A 128 0.54 -0.78 -4.49
C PRO A 128 -0.41 -0.41 -3.34
N LEU A 129 -1.73 -0.39 -3.58
CA LEU A 129 -2.70 -0.02 -2.55
C LEU A 129 -2.75 -1.01 -1.39
N ILE A 130 -2.62 -2.31 -1.67
CA ILE A 130 -2.57 -3.34 -0.62
C ILE A 130 -1.27 -3.22 0.18
N GLU A 131 -0.14 -2.95 -0.47
CA GLU A 131 1.14 -2.66 0.19
C GLU A 131 0.96 -1.50 1.19
N LYS A 132 0.44 -0.35 0.73
CA LYS A 132 0.26 0.84 1.58
C LYS A 132 -0.80 0.66 2.65
N ALA A 133 -1.81 -0.18 2.43
CA ALA A 133 -2.75 -0.56 3.48
C ALA A 133 -2.08 -1.33 4.64
N GLY A 134 -0.91 -1.94 4.40
CA GLY A 134 -0.09 -2.63 5.39
C GLY A 134 1.09 -1.82 5.95
N GLU A 135 1.24 -0.55 5.55
CA GLU A 135 2.30 0.37 5.99
C GLU A 135 2.20 0.69 7.50
N SER A 136 3.33 1.01 8.14
CA SER A 136 3.40 1.37 9.57
C SER A 136 2.68 2.69 9.88
N SER A 137 2.74 3.66 8.96
CA SER A 137 2.08 4.94 9.10
C SER A 137 0.56 4.79 9.10
N LEU A 138 -0.07 5.17 10.21
CA LEU A 138 -1.53 5.10 10.36
C LEU A 138 -2.24 5.95 9.31
N ALA A 139 -1.72 7.13 9.00
CA ALA A 139 -2.33 8.04 8.02
C ALA A 139 -2.33 7.41 6.61
N ILE A 140 -1.18 6.86 6.18
CA ILE A 140 -1.05 6.22 4.86
C ILE A 140 -1.92 4.96 4.80
N SER A 141 -1.81 4.09 5.80
CA SER A 141 -2.56 2.82 5.82
C SER A 141 -4.08 3.04 5.91
N HIS A 142 -4.53 4.08 6.61
CA HIS A 142 -5.94 4.45 6.67
C HIS A 142 -6.45 4.96 5.32
N THR A 143 -5.73 5.90 4.69
CA THR A 143 -6.09 6.43 3.37
C THR A 143 -6.12 5.32 2.31
N ALA A 144 -5.14 4.41 2.30
CA ALA A 144 -5.12 3.25 1.40
C ALA A 144 -6.33 2.32 1.60
N ARG A 145 -6.71 2.04 2.86
CA ARG A 145 -7.90 1.24 3.18
C ARG A 145 -9.20 1.92 2.73
N LEU A 146 -9.29 3.24 2.84
CA LEU A 146 -10.43 4.01 2.32
C LEU A 146 -10.47 3.98 0.78
N ALA A 147 -9.33 4.13 0.12
CA ALA A 147 -9.25 4.04 -1.34
C ALA A 147 -9.69 2.65 -1.85
N LEU A 148 -9.22 1.56 -1.23
CA LEU A 148 -9.67 0.21 -1.57
C LEU A 148 -11.19 0.04 -1.41
N ARG A 149 -11.82 0.67 -0.41
CA ARG A 149 -13.28 0.69 -0.27
C ARG A 149 -13.99 1.53 -1.33
N ALA A 150 -13.42 2.66 -1.71
CA ALA A 150 -13.95 3.50 -2.78
C ALA A 150 -13.90 2.76 -4.13
N ILE A 151 -12.75 2.16 -4.45
CA ILE A 151 -12.55 1.37 -5.67
C ILE A 151 -13.49 0.16 -5.70
N ALA A 152 -13.61 -0.58 -4.60
CA ALA A 152 -14.55 -1.71 -4.53
C ALA A 152 -15.99 -1.27 -4.84
N ARG A 153 -16.45 -0.16 -4.25
CA ARG A 153 -17.78 0.40 -4.52
C ARG A 153 -17.93 0.86 -5.97
N ALA A 154 -16.93 1.52 -6.53
CA ALA A 154 -16.95 1.99 -7.91
C ALA A 154 -17.07 0.84 -8.93
N LEU A 155 -16.46 -0.31 -8.61
CA LEU A 155 -16.54 -1.54 -9.40
C LEU A 155 -17.77 -2.41 -9.08
N GLY A 156 -18.68 -1.94 -8.20
CA GLY A 156 -19.89 -2.67 -7.82
C GLY A 156 -19.66 -3.86 -6.88
N LEU A 157 -18.49 -3.95 -6.24
CA LEU A 157 -18.16 -5.02 -5.32
C LEU A 157 -18.64 -4.70 -3.89
N PRO A 158 -19.17 -5.69 -3.14
CA PRO A 158 -19.77 -5.44 -1.83
C PRO A 158 -18.72 -5.18 -0.74
N SER A 159 -17.47 -5.62 -0.93
CA SER A 159 -16.40 -5.35 0.02
C SER A 159 -15.02 -5.35 -0.64
N PRO A 160 -14.02 -4.66 -0.04
CA PRO A 160 -12.63 -4.73 -0.49
C PRO A 160 -12.02 -6.15 -0.44
N ARG A 161 -12.65 -7.09 0.27
CA ARG A 161 -12.19 -8.48 0.29
C ARG A 161 -12.35 -9.12 -1.09
N HIS A 162 -13.39 -8.76 -1.84
CA HIS A 162 -13.59 -9.27 -3.20
C HIS A 162 -12.51 -8.80 -4.17
N LEU A 163 -12.04 -7.54 -4.04
CA LEU A 163 -10.87 -7.08 -4.82
C LEU A 163 -9.66 -7.98 -4.64
N VAL A 164 -9.41 -8.44 -3.41
CA VAL A 164 -8.27 -9.30 -3.09
C VAL A 164 -8.51 -10.74 -3.51
N SER A 165 -9.69 -11.30 -3.26
CA SER A 165 -9.99 -12.69 -3.60
C SER A 165 -10.03 -12.93 -5.11
N ASP A 166 -10.56 -11.96 -5.87
CA ASP A 166 -10.76 -12.10 -7.31
C ASP A 166 -9.46 -11.86 -8.09
N ASN A 167 -8.44 -11.30 -7.43
CA ASN A 167 -7.11 -11.03 -7.99
C ASN A 167 -5.99 -11.76 -7.22
N VAL A 168 -6.33 -12.82 -6.48
CA VAL A 168 -5.37 -13.50 -5.59
C VAL A 168 -4.19 -14.10 -6.36
N ASP A 169 -4.44 -14.64 -7.56
CA ASP A 169 -3.43 -15.26 -8.41
C ASP A 169 -2.36 -14.24 -8.82
N TYR A 170 -2.81 -13.11 -9.38
CA TYR A 170 -1.95 -11.97 -9.71
C TYR A 170 -1.15 -11.48 -8.50
N LEU A 171 -1.81 -11.32 -7.34
CA LEU A 171 -1.15 -10.83 -6.13
C LEU A 171 -0.09 -11.80 -5.62
N LEU A 172 -0.36 -13.10 -5.64
CA LEU A 172 0.60 -14.11 -5.19
C LEU A 172 1.78 -14.26 -6.16
N ASP A 173 1.56 -14.13 -7.47
CA ASP A 173 2.64 -14.11 -8.47
C ASP A 173 3.56 -12.89 -8.29
N ALA A 174 2.97 -11.72 -8.07
CA ALA A 174 3.73 -10.49 -7.79
C ALA A 174 4.50 -10.58 -6.47
N VAL A 175 3.89 -11.16 -5.42
CA VAL A 175 4.57 -11.45 -4.15
C VAL A 175 5.74 -12.39 -4.35
N SER A 176 5.54 -13.50 -5.06
CA SER A 176 6.58 -14.51 -5.32
C SER A 176 7.78 -13.88 -6.03
N THR A 177 7.51 -13.06 -7.05
CA THR A 177 8.52 -12.27 -7.74
C THR A 177 9.24 -11.31 -6.78
N GLY A 178 8.50 -10.57 -5.95
CA GLY A 178 9.06 -9.63 -4.99
C GLY A 178 9.91 -10.29 -3.90
N LEU A 179 9.55 -11.50 -3.44
CA LEU A 179 10.35 -12.27 -2.48
C LEU A 179 11.63 -12.81 -3.09
N ARG A 180 11.57 -13.31 -4.33
CA ARG A 180 12.74 -13.87 -5.05
C ARG A 180 13.77 -12.82 -5.45
N PHE A 181 13.31 -11.67 -5.94
CA PHE A 181 14.20 -10.65 -6.51
C PHE A 181 14.38 -9.40 -5.63
N GLY A 182 13.47 -9.17 -4.68
CA GLY A 182 13.49 -7.98 -3.82
C GLY A 182 14.40 -8.07 -2.61
N GLY A 183 14.82 -9.28 -2.22
CA GLY A 183 15.69 -9.53 -1.07
C GLY A 183 15.23 -8.82 0.20
N THR A 184 16.14 -8.11 0.88
CA THR A 184 15.80 -7.30 2.07
C THR A 184 15.37 -5.86 1.73
N GLY A 185 15.31 -5.50 0.45
CA GLY A 185 14.96 -4.15 -0.01
C GLY A 185 13.47 -3.80 0.16
N VAL A 186 13.10 -2.59 -0.29
CA VAL A 186 11.72 -2.09 -0.24
C VAL A 186 10.74 -3.02 -0.97
N GLN A 187 11.18 -3.63 -2.08
CA GLN A 187 10.38 -4.58 -2.85
C GLN A 187 10.03 -5.86 -2.07
N GLY A 188 11.01 -6.44 -1.37
CA GLY A 188 10.77 -7.63 -0.53
C GLY A 188 9.83 -7.32 0.64
N GLN A 189 9.98 -6.15 1.24
CA GLN A 189 9.05 -5.69 2.30
C GLN A 189 7.63 -5.48 1.76
N ALA A 190 7.50 -4.88 0.58
CA ALA A 190 6.21 -4.68 -0.08
C ALA A 190 5.53 -6.03 -0.33
N ALA A 191 6.27 -7.01 -0.85
CA ALA A 191 5.78 -8.37 -1.05
C ALA A 191 5.31 -9.02 0.26
N LEU A 192 6.05 -8.88 1.37
CA LEU A 192 5.64 -9.41 2.68
C LEU A 192 4.36 -8.74 3.21
N ARG A 193 4.24 -7.41 3.07
CA ARG A 193 3.02 -6.66 3.48
C ARG A 193 1.81 -7.10 2.67
N VAL A 194 1.98 -7.25 1.34
CA VAL A 194 0.93 -7.73 0.44
C VAL A 194 0.56 -9.16 0.76
N LEU A 195 1.52 -10.07 0.92
CA LEU A 195 1.28 -11.47 1.28
C LEU A 195 0.41 -11.57 2.54
N ARG A 196 0.77 -10.84 3.60
CA ARG A 196 -0.01 -10.80 4.84
C ARG A 196 -1.44 -10.32 4.61
N ALA A 197 -1.60 -9.24 3.86
CA ALA A 197 -2.90 -8.63 3.59
C ALA A 197 -3.79 -9.53 2.69
N THR A 198 -3.18 -10.27 1.78
CA THR A 198 -3.83 -11.25 0.90
C THR A 198 -4.26 -12.48 1.70
N LEU A 199 -3.37 -13.01 2.55
CA LEU A 199 -3.64 -14.14 3.44
C LEU A 199 -4.79 -13.91 4.42
N GLN A 200 -4.90 -12.71 4.97
CA GLN A 200 -5.99 -12.37 5.90
C GLN A 200 -7.37 -12.30 5.21
N ARG A 201 -7.41 -12.28 3.88
CA ARG A 201 -8.61 -12.09 3.07
C ARG A 201 -8.83 -13.21 2.07
N SER A 202 -7.96 -14.21 2.04
CA SER A 202 -8.00 -15.31 1.12
C SER A 202 -9.10 -16.32 1.47
N ASN A 203 -9.58 -17.02 0.45
CA ASN A 203 -10.60 -18.05 0.59
C ASN A 203 -9.99 -19.44 0.32
N ARG A 204 -10.76 -20.52 0.54
CA ARG A 204 -10.25 -21.89 0.36
C ARG A 204 -9.69 -22.18 -1.04
N LYS A 205 -10.13 -21.44 -2.07
CA LYS A 205 -9.72 -21.66 -3.46
C LYS A 205 -8.27 -21.23 -3.72
N SER A 206 -7.71 -20.33 -2.91
CA SER A 206 -6.33 -19.86 -3.07
C SER A 206 -5.28 -20.74 -2.38
N LEU A 207 -5.70 -21.83 -1.71
CA LEU A 207 -4.79 -22.73 -0.97
C LEU A 207 -3.68 -23.35 -1.83
N PRO A 208 -3.94 -23.85 -3.05
CA PRO A 208 -2.89 -24.44 -3.90
C PRO A 208 -1.82 -23.42 -4.29
N ILE A 209 -2.22 -22.17 -4.51
CA ILE A 209 -1.34 -21.07 -4.93
C ILE A 209 -0.57 -20.54 -3.73
N LEU A 210 -1.20 -20.52 -2.55
CA LEU A 210 -0.56 -20.15 -1.30
C LEU A 210 0.64 -21.06 -0.96
N ARG A 211 0.61 -22.33 -1.34
CA ARG A 211 1.73 -23.25 -1.13
C ARG A 211 3.03 -22.75 -1.78
N HIS A 212 2.95 -22.21 -3.00
CA HIS A 212 4.12 -21.72 -3.73
C HIS A 212 4.69 -20.46 -3.06
N ALA A 213 3.83 -19.51 -2.70
CA ALA A 213 4.23 -18.32 -1.95
C ALA A 213 4.80 -18.65 -0.55
N ALA A 214 4.31 -19.72 0.09
CA ALA A 214 4.84 -20.21 1.37
C ALA A 214 6.28 -20.72 1.24
N LEU A 215 6.57 -21.48 0.18
CA LEU A 215 7.92 -21.97 -0.09
C LEU A 215 8.86 -20.81 -0.40
N ASP A 216 8.43 -19.87 -1.23
CA ASP A 216 9.22 -18.66 -1.55
C ASP A 216 9.50 -17.81 -0.30
N LEU A 217 8.53 -17.70 0.62
CA LEU A 217 8.71 -17.02 1.91
C LEU A 217 9.75 -17.72 2.80
N LEU A 218 9.70 -19.05 2.90
CA LEU A 218 10.66 -19.84 3.67
C LEU A 218 12.07 -19.74 3.07
N SER A 219 12.18 -19.84 1.74
CA SER A 219 13.46 -19.66 1.04
C SER A 219 14.02 -18.25 1.24
N ALA A 220 13.19 -17.21 1.16
CA ALA A 220 13.62 -15.84 1.42
C ALA A 220 14.07 -15.64 2.89
N LEU A 221 13.38 -16.28 3.85
CA LEU A 221 13.78 -16.25 5.26
C LEU A 221 15.14 -16.93 5.49
N ASP A 222 15.37 -18.11 4.90
CA ASP A 222 16.64 -18.83 5.04
C ASP A 222 17.83 -17.95 4.62
N VAL A 223 17.66 -17.21 3.51
CA VAL A 223 18.68 -16.31 2.96
C VAL A 223 18.81 -15.00 3.77
N HIS A 224 17.74 -14.51 4.41
CA HIS A 224 17.68 -13.16 4.99
C HIS A 224 17.38 -13.09 6.50
N HIS A 225 17.54 -14.20 7.23
CA HIS A 225 17.17 -14.38 8.64
C HIS A 225 17.69 -13.32 9.63
N SER A 226 18.84 -12.68 9.37
CA SER A 226 19.46 -11.71 10.29
C SER A 226 18.86 -10.31 10.22
N THR A 227 18.24 -9.94 9.10
CA THR A 227 17.79 -8.56 8.84
C THR A 227 16.28 -8.53 8.65
N ARG A 228 15.56 -7.90 9.60
CA ARG A 228 14.09 -7.69 9.59
C ARG A 228 13.25 -8.95 9.86
N ALA A 229 13.73 -9.83 10.76
CA ALA A 229 13.00 -11.02 11.24
C ALA A 229 11.54 -10.74 11.64
N ALA A 230 11.24 -9.58 12.24
CA ALA A 230 9.87 -9.22 12.63
C ALA A 230 8.86 -9.21 11.46
N LEU A 231 9.26 -8.75 10.27
CA LEU A 231 8.37 -8.73 9.09
C LEU A 231 8.10 -10.14 8.60
N TYR A 232 9.13 -10.97 8.49
CA TYR A 232 9.00 -12.38 8.11
C TYR A 232 8.18 -13.17 9.13
N CYS A 233 8.44 -13.00 10.44
CA CYS A 233 7.64 -13.61 11.49
C CYS A 233 6.15 -13.21 11.40
N SER A 234 5.88 -11.93 11.08
CA SER A 234 4.49 -11.48 10.92
C SER A 234 3.81 -12.11 9.69
N ALA A 235 4.54 -12.35 8.60
CA ALA A 235 4.04 -13.01 7.40
C ALA A 235 3.82 -14.51 7.66
N LEU A 236 4.76 -15.18 8.33
CA LEU A 236 4.63 -16.58 8.76
C LEU A 236 3.46 -16.78 9.71
N HIS A 237 3.26 -15.87 10.66
CA HIS A 237 2.11 -15.92 11.56
C HIS A 237 0.79 -15.80 10.80
N ALA A 238 0.70 -14.88 9.83
CA ALA A 238 -0.48 -14.76 8.98
C ALA A 238 -0.73 -16.01 8.13
N LEU A 239 0.35 -16.65 7.66
CA LEU A 239 0.28 -17.91 6.92
C LEU A 239 -0.22 -19.05 7.81
N ALA A 240 0.32 -19.17 9.02
CA ALA A 240 -0.13 -20.14 10.02
C ALA A 240 -1.59 -19.93 10.39
N GLN A 241 -2.05 -18.68 10.54
CA GLN A 241 -3.48 -18.38 10.77
C GLN A 241 -4.34 -18.79 9.57
N ALA A 242 -3.91 -18.49 8.34
CA ALA A 242 -4.65 -18.86 7.14
C ALA A 242 -4.79 -20.39 7.02
N LEU A 243 -3.70 -21.14 7.23
CA LEU A 243 -3.75 -22.61 7.26
C LEU A 243 -4.58 -23.14 8.43
N GLY A 244 -4.45 -22.55 9.62
CA GLY A 244 -5.20 -22.88 10.83
C GLY A 244 -6.71 -22.74 10.65
N ASN A 245 -7.15 -21.68 9.97
CA ASN A 245 -8.56 -21.44 9.65
C ASN A 245 -9.11 -22.40 8.57
N HIS A 246 -8.22 -23.14 7.89
CA HIS A 246 -8.55 -24.12 6.86
C HIS A 246 -8.29 -25.56 7.32
N THR A 247 -8.02 -25.78 8.61
CA THR A 247 -7.68 -27.09 9.24
C THR A 247 -8.69 -28.21 9.05
N HIS A 248 -9.94 -27.93 8.65
CA HIS A 248 -10.84 -29.00 8.16
C HIS A 248 -10.38 -29.66 6.85
N LEU A 249 -9.32 -29.16 6.18
CA LEU A 249 -8.75 -29.70 4.95
C LEU A 249 -7.30 -30.21 5.09
N LEU A 250 -6.64 -30.05 6.25
CA LEU A 250 -5.33 -30.68 6.49
C LEU A 250 -5.41 -32.21 6.44
N HIS A 251 -6.60 -32.77 6.66
CA HIS A 251 -6.87 -34.20 6.51
C HIS A 251 -6.99 -34.68 5.05
N ILE A 252 -7.11 -33.77 4.07
CA ILE A 252 -7.28 -34.10 2.63
C ILE A 252 -5.98 -33.88 1.83
N ILE A 253 -5.04 -33.07 2.34
CA ILE A 253 -3.77 -32.79 1.64
C ILE A 253 -2.62 -33.68 2.19
N LEU A 254 -2.80 -34.31 3.34
CA LEU A 254 -1.84 -35.26 3.93
C LEU A 254 -2.19 -36.74 3.69
N TYR A 255 -3.17 -37.04 2.82
CA TYR A 255 -3.46 -38.39 2.31
C TYR A 255 -3.57 -38.39 0.79
#